data_AF-A0A368TLN8-F1
#
_entry.id   AF-A0A368TLN8-F1
#
_cell.length_a   1.000
_cell.length_b   1.000
_cell.length_c   1.000
_cell.angle_alpha   90.00
_cell.angle_beta   90.00
_cell.angle_gamma   90.00
#
_symmetry.space_group_name_H-M   'P 1'
#
loop_
_entity.id
_entity.type
_entity.pdbx_description
1 polymer ?
#
loop_
_entity_poly.entity_id
_entity_poly.type
_entity_poly.pdbx_seq_one_letter_code
_entity_poly.pdbx_strand_id
1 'polypeptide(L)'
;MTQIVGDAWKGWLAAKDDFKINPHKYQACPRIPGYSKGARTYVVNRNGYKIVDGMIHLSGARTVGFQPVKTTVCQHQAFNEKADKAVVTDIRIVPLGTSFCI
;
A
#
# COMPACT_ATOMS: atom_id res chain seq x y z
N MET A 1 -2.53 13.64 0.02
CA MET A 1 -2.87 13.21 -1.35
C MET A 1 -3.06 11.69 -1.46
N THR A 2 -3.60 11.03 -0.41
CA THR A 2 -3.62 9.55 -0.27
C THR A 2 -4.99 8.94 -0.58
N GLN A 3 -6.05 9.75 -0.49
CA GLN A 3 -7.46 9.32 -0.57
C GLN A 3 -7.94 9.02 -2.00
N ILE A 4 -7.32 9.67 -2.99
CA ILE A 4 -7.71 9.62 -4.41
C ILE A 4 -7.52 8.20 -5.02
N VAL A 5 -6.60 7.41 -4.48
CA VAL A 5 -6.27 6.08 -5.05
C VAL A 5 -7.30 5.03 -4.67
N GLY A 6 -7.71 4.95 -3.40
CA GLY A 6 -8.71 3.97 -2.96
C GLY A 6 -10.05 4.15 -3.66
N ASP A 7 -10.47 5.40 -3.85
CA ASP A 7 -11.74 5.71 -4.49
C ASP A 7 -11.73 5.46 -6.00
N ALA A 8 -10.59 5.70 -6.68
CA ALA A 8 -10.40 5.36 -8.08
C ALA A 8 -10.48 3.83 -8.33
N TRP A 9 -9.94 3.03 -7.42
CA TRP A 9 -10.00 1.57 -7.50
C TRP A 9 -11.40 1.02 -7.24
N LYS A 10 -12.11 1.56 -6.23
CA LYS A 10 -13.52 1.21 -5.98
C LYS A 10 -14.40 1.57 -7.18
N GLY A 11 -14.18 2.74 -7.77
CA GLY A 11 -14.89 3.18 -8.98
C GLY A 11 -14.62 2.27 -10.18
N TRP A 12 -13.36 1.86 -10.38
CA TRP A 12 -13.03 0.93 -11.47
C TRP A 12 -13.63 -0.46 -11.28
N LEU A 13 -13.60 -1.01 -10.06
CA LEU A 13 -14.22 -2.31 -9.77
C LEU A 13 -15.72 -2.29 -10.05
N ALA A 14 -16.42 -1.25 -9.57
CA ALA A 14 -17.84 -1.06 -9.83
C ALA A 14 -18.14 -0.93 -11.33
N ALA A 15 -17.35 -0.13 -12.06
CA ALA A 15 -17.50 0.03 -13.50
C ALA A 15 -17.22 -1.27 -14.26
N LYS A 16 -16.23 -2.07 -13.84
CA LYS A 16 -15.90 -3.36 -14.45
C LYS A 16 -17.02 -4.39 -14.25
N ASP A 17 -17.60 -4.44 -13.06
CA ASP A 17 -18.69 -5.37 -12.77
C ASP A 17 -19.97 -4.97 -13.51
N ASP A 18 -20.28 -3.66 -13.61
CA ASP A 18 -21.39 -3.20 -14.45
C ASP A 18 -21.12 -3.40 -15.95
N PHE A 19 -19.88 -3.26 -16.43
CA PHE A 19 -19.53 -3.55 -17.82
C PHE A 19 -19.78 -5.01 -18.20
N LYS A 20 -19.55 -5.98 -17.29
CA LYS A 20 -19.86 -7.40 -17.55
C LYS A 20 -21.35 -7.64 -17.78
N ILE A 21 -22.20 -6.89 -17.08
CA ILE A 21 -23.66 -7.03 -17.13
C ILE A 21 -24.24 -6.20 -18.28
N ASN A 22 -23.69 -5.00 -18.49
CA ASN A 22 -24.21 -3.96 -19.38
C ASN A 22 -23.14 -3.40 -20.33
N PRO A 23 -22.51 -4.22 -21.20
CA PRO A 23 -21.38 -3.77 -22.01
C PRO A 23 -21.74 -2.65 -22.99
N HIS A 24 -22.99 -2.58 -23.44
CA HIS A 24 -23.51 -1.56 -24.36
C HIS A 24 -23.55 -0.14 -23.76
N LYS A 25 -23.50 0.01 -22.43
CA LYS A 25 -23.44 1.34 -21.76
C LYS A 25 -22.07 2.01 -21.87
N TYR A 26 -21.05 1.26 -22.29
CA TYR A 26 -19.67 1.69 -22.28
C TYR A 26 -19.11 1.70 -23.70
N GLN A 27 -18.34 2.74 -24.03
CA GLN A 27 -17.63 2.80 -25.31
C GLN A 27 -16.52 1.73 -25.41
N ALA A 28 -15.98 1.30 -24.28
CA ALA A 28 -14.98 0.25 -24.17
C ALA A 28 -14.93 -0.30 -22.73
N CYS A 29 -14.28 -1.45 -22.54
CA CYS A 29 -14.02 -2.00 -21.21
C CYS A 29 -13.30 -0.96 -20.32
N PRO A 30 -13.79 -0.69 -19.10
CA PRO A 30 -13.20 0.29 -18.19
C PRO A 30 -11.71 0.04 -17.99
N ARG A 31 -10.89 1.05 -18.32
CA ARG A 31 -9.45 0.96 -18.14
C ARG A 31 -9.11 0.98 -16.66
N ILE A 32 -8.18 0.12 -16.28
CA ILE A 32 -7.57 0.16 -14.94
C ILE A 32 -7.08 1.60 -14.71
N PRO A 33 -7.39 2.21 -13.55
CA PRO A 33 -6.90 3.53 -13.20
C PRO A 33 -5.39 3.58 -13.42
N GLY A 34 -4.95 4.52 -14.25
CA GLY A 34 -3.60 4.51 -14.79
C GLY A 34 -2.53 4.57 -13.68
N TYR A 35 -1.75 3.49 -13.56
CA TYR A 35 -0.35 3.54 -13.12
C TYR A 35 0.54 4.00 -14.29
N SER A 36 0.16 5.07 -14.96
CA SER A 36 0.92 5.59 -16.10
C SER A 36 1.83 6.72 -15.64
N LYS A 37 3.12 6.37 -15.52
CA LYS A 37 4.31 7.21 -15.35
C LYS A 37 4.67 7.65 -13.91
N GLY A 38 5.70 6.99 -13.38
CA GLY A 38 6.51 7.45 -12.24
C GLY A 38 6.08 6.85 -10.90
N ALA A 39 6.95 6.03 -10.31
CA ALA A 39 6.75 5.28 -9.08
C ALA A 39 5.98 6.04 -7.97
N ARG A 40 5.04 5.36 -7.31
CA ARG A 40 4.34 5.87 -6.13
C ARG A 40 4.77 5.09 -4.89
N THR A 41 5.28 5.83 -3.91
CA THR A 41 5.72 5.36 -2.60
C THR A 41 4.54 4.79 -1.81
N TYR A 42 4.69 3.59 -1.26
CA TYR A 42 3.80 3.11 -0.20
C TYR A 42 4.28 3.69 1.12
N VAL A 43 3.44 4.52 1.74
CA VAL A 43 3.76 5.19 3.02
C VAL A 43 2.89 4.58 4.10
N VAL A 44 3.56 4.04 5.12
CA VAL A 44 2.93 3.53 6.33
C VAL A 44 3.25 4.48 7.47
N ASN A 45 2.22 5.17 7.97
CA ASN A 45 2.36 6.02 9.14
C ASN A 45 2.62 5.17 10.40
N ARG A 46 3.04 5.81 11.49
CA ARG A 46 3.39 5.22 12.80
C ARG A 46 2.44 4.14 13.33
N ASN A 47 1.18 4.15 12.91
CA ASN A 47 0.15 3.19 13.34
C ASN A 47 0.10 1.91 12.50
N GLY A 48 0.81 1.88 11.37
CA GLY A 48 0.74 0.79 10.41
C GLY A 48 1.92 -0.16 10.43
N TYR A 49 2.88 -0.01 11.36
CA TYR A 49 3.98 -0.95 11.49
C TYR A 49 4.43 -1.19 12.93
N LYS A 50 5.07 -2.33 13.15
CA LYS A 50 5.87 -2.66 14.35
C LYS A 50 7.20 -3.27 13.92
N ILE A 51 8.16 -3.30 14.83
CA ILE A 51 9.46 -3.97 14.62
C ILE A 51 9.61 -5.03 15.71
N VAL A 52 9.89 -6.26 15.30
CA VAL A 52 10.11 -7.39 16.23
C VAL A 52 11.33 -8.15 15.73
N ASP A 53 12.32 -8.35 16.59
CA ASP A 53 13.59 -9.02 16.28
C ASP A 53 14.26 -8.47 15.01
N GLY A 54 14.23 -7.15 14.85
CA GLY A 54 14.79 -6.47 13.68
C GLY A 54 13.98 -6.65 12.38
N MET A 55 12.75 -7.16 12.46
CA MET A 55 11.86 -7.35 11.32
C MET A 55 10.72 -6.34 11.35
N ILE A 56 10.56 -5.57 10.27
CA ILE A 56 9.45 -4.63 10.07
C ILE A 56 8.22 -5.42 9.65
N HIS A 57 7.20 -5.41 10.50
CA HIS A 57 5.87 -5.95 10.20
C HIS A 57 4.91 -4.81 9.88
N LEU A 58 4.32 -4.83 8.68
CA LEU A 58 3.29 -3.87 8.29
C LEU A 58 1.89 -4.45 8.60
N SER A 59 0.98 -3.59 9.06
CA SER A 59 -0.42 -3.95 9.27
C SER A 59 -1.06 -4.43 7.97
N GLY A 60 -1.70 -5.60 7.99
CA GLY A 60 -2.34 -6.18 6.81
C GLY A 60 -1.40 -6.79 5.76
N ALA A 61 -0.07 -6.68 5.91
CA ALA A 61 0.88 -7.26 4.94
C ALA A 61 0.71 -8.77 4.74
N ARG A 62 0.40 -9.51 5.80
CA ARG A 62 0.22 -10.97 5.74
C ARG A 62 -0.94 -11.38 4.83
N THR A 63 -2.01 -10.60 4.74
CA THR A 63 -3.19 -10.95 3.92
C THR A 63 -2.91 -10.80 2.42
N VAL A 64 -1.85 -10.08 2.05
CA VAL A 64 -1.39 -9.88 0.67
C VAL A 64 -0.03 -10.55 0.42
N GLY A 65 0.41 -11.44 1.31
CA GLY A 65 1.66 -12.20 1.15
C GLY A 65 2.95 -11.40 1.36
N PHE A 66 2.88 -10.12 1.73
CA PHE A 66 4.04 -9.28 1.97
C PHE A 66 4.76 -9.74 3.25
N GLN A 67 6.02 -10.17 3.10
CA GLN A 67 6.82 -10.69 4.21
C GLN A 67 7.45 -9.55 5.01
N PRO A 68 7.71 -9.76 6.32
CA PRO A 68 8.42 -8.78 7.12
C PRO A 68 9.80 -8.45 6.52
N VAL A 69 10.18 -7.18 6.58
CA VAL A 69 11.45 -6.69 5.98
C VAL A 69 12.48 -6.46 7.08
N LYS A 70 13.69 -7.00 6.90
CA LYS A 70 14.77 -6.81 7.88
C LYS A 70 15.22 -5.35 7.94
N THR A 71 15.45 -4.86 9.15
CA THR A 71 16.08 -3.57 9.45
C THR A 71 17.21 -3.74 10.46
N THR A 72 18.19 -2.86 10.41
CA THR A 72 19.30 -2.79 11.37
C THR A 72 19.13 -1.65 12.37
N VAL A 73 18.14 -0.78 12.16
CA VAL A 73 17.98 0.48 12.90
C VAL A 73 17.32 0.27 14.27
N CYS A 74 16.47 -0.76 14.40
CA CYS A 74 15.71 -1.03 15.62
C CYS A 74 15.48 -2.53 15.77
N GLN A 75 15.59 -3.05 17.00
CA GLN A 75 15.31 -4.46 17.31
C GLN A 75 13.85 -4.68 17.69
N HIS A 76 13.28 -3.80 18.51
CA HIS A 76 11.92 -3.94 18.99
C HIS A 76 11.24 -2.57 19.08
N GLN A 77 10.08 -2.44 18.46
CA GLN A 77 9.20 -1.28 18.56
C GLN A 77 7.75 -1.75 18.38
N ALA A 78 6.90 -1.49 19.37
CA ALA A 78 5.49 -1.86 19.29
C ALA A 78 4.73 -0.99 18.25
N PHE A 79 3.53 -1.45 17.87
CA PHE A 79 2.60 -0.58 17.14
C PHE A 79 2.27 0.66 17.98
N ASN A 80 2.15 1.82 17.34
CA ASN A 80 1.82 3.09 18.00
C ASN A 80 2.77 3.50 19.14
N GLU A 81 4.02 3.00 19.15
CA GLU A 81 5.00 3.31 20.21
C GLU A 81 5.12 4.81 20.44
N LYS A 82 5.16 5.28 21.69
CA LYS A 82 5.12 6.71 22.04
C LYS A 82 6.24 7.49 21.35
N ALA A 83 6.00 8.77 21.01
CA ALA A 83 6.94 9.55 20.19
C ALA A 83 8.32 9.71 20.85
N ASP A 84 8.37 9.76 22.18
CA ASP A 84 9.58 9.81 23.00
C ASP A 84 10.32 8.46 23.10
N LYS A 85 9.64 7.36 22.73
CA LYS A 85 10.16 5.99 22.79
C LYS A 85 10.39 5.35 21.42
N ALA A 86 9.84 5.96 20.37
CA ALA A 86 9.94 5.46 19.01
C ALA A 86 11.34 5.76 18.45
N VAL A 87 12.04 4.72 18.02
CA VAL A 87 13.33 4.82 17.33
C VAL A 87 13.11 5.07 15.84
N VAL A 88 12.11 4.40 15.25
CA VAL A 88 11.68 4.62 13.88
C VAL A 88 10.40 5.45 13.90
N THR A 89 10.36 6.53 13.12
CA THR A 89 9.21 7.44 13.04
C THR A 89 8.34 7.17 11.82
N ASP A 90 8.98 6.97 10.66
CA ASP A 90 8.32 6.70 9.39
C ASP A 90 9.06 5.63 8.59
N ILE A 91 8.30 4.84 7.82
CA ILE A 91 8.84 3.86 6.88
C ILE A 91 8.32 4.22 5.49
N ARG A 92 9.26 4.43 4.56
CA ARG A 92 8.98 4.74 3.16
C ARG A 92 9.53 3.62 2.29
N ILE A 93 8.64 2.93 1.58
CA ILE A 93 9.03 1.93 0.59
C ILE A 93 8.93 2.60 -0.78
N VAL A 94 10.08 2.82 -1.39
CA VAL A 94 10.21 3.42 -2.73
C VAL A 94 10.58 2.30 -3.71
N PRO A 95 9.64 1.84 -4.55
CA PRO A 95 9.95 0.87 -5.58
C PRO A 95 10.92 1.51 -6.59
N LEU A 96 12.02 0.83 -6.92
CA LEU A 96 12.92 1.26 -7.99
C LEU A 96 12.30 0.92 -9.36
N GLY A 97 12.17 1.91 -10.24
CA GLY A 97 11.62 1.71 -11.60
C GLY A 97 10.14 1.30 -11.62
N THR A 98 9.76 0.45 -12.59
CA THR A 98 8.43 -0.20 -12.66
C THR A 98 8.40 -1.44 -11.77
N SER A 99 8.51 -1.22 -10.45
CA SER A 99 8.40 -2.29 -9.46
C SER A 99 7.02 -2.25 -8.79
N PHE A 100 6.34 -3.38 -8.79
CA PHE A 100 5.04 -3.58 -8.16
C PHE A 100 5.18 -4.52 -6.97
N CYS A 101 4.65 -4.13 -5.82
CA CYS A 101 4.38 -5.06 -4.72
C CYS A 101 2.92 -5.48 -4.87
N ILE A 102 2.68 -6.71 -5.33
CA ILE A 102 1.35 -7.32 -5.50
C ILE A 102 1.12 -8.30 -4.36
#